data_AF-A0A803NH09-F1
#
_entry.id   AF-A0A803NH09-F1
#
_cell.length_a   1.000
_cell.length_b   1.000
_cell.length_c   1.000
_cell.angle_alpha   90.00
_cell.angle_beta   90.00
_cell.angle_gamma   90.00
#
_symmetry.space_group_name_H-M   'P 1'
#
loop_
_entity.id
_entity.type
_entity.pdbx_description
1 polymer ?
#
loop_
_entity_poly.entity_id
_entity_poly.type
_entity_poly.pdbx_seq_one_letter_code
_entity_poly.pdbx_strand_id
1 'polypeptide(L)'
;MAALQQTPISFRSKLPPPITSAATTFPKTLSFSLTRRFPVLRRNTGARMSASAASSYAVALADLAKSNNTLEATSADVEKIDKVFSDPSVFSFFMNPTIEEEKKRKMIDELAESMNLLPHMANFLNILIDSRRIDLINDVTKEFERVYNGMTETELAVVSSVVKLESQHLAQIAKTVQKLTGAKNVRIKTVTDPSLVAGFTVRYGNSGSKLIDMSVKKQLEEIAAQLDLSDIPVNV
;
A
#
# COMPACT_ATOMS: atom_id res chain seq x y z
N MET A 1 -34.33 -19.03 -80.09
CA MET A 1 -35.42 -18.08 -79.80
C MET A 1 -36.12 -18.52 -78.52
N ALA A 2 -35.80 -17.90 -77.38
CA ALA A 2 -36.65 -17.82 -76.20
C ALA A 2 -35.99 -16.82 -75.24
N ALA A 3 -36.70 -15.74 -74.94
CA ALA A 3 -36.20 -14.50 -74.36
C ALA A 3 -35.90 -14.63 -72.86
N LEU A 4 -34.72 -14.16 -72.45
CA LEU A 4 -34.40 -13.86 -71.06
C LEU A 4 -35.18 -12.62 -70.64
N GLN A 5 -36.26 -12.82 -69.87
CA GLN A 5 -36.98 -11.75 -69.19
C GLN A 5 -36.12 -11.22 -68.03
N GLN A 6 -35.53 -10.04 -68.21
CA GLN A 6 -35.05 -9.21 -67.11
C GLN A 6 -36.15 -8.21 -66.77
N THR A 7 -36.80 -8.40 -65.62
CA THR A 7 -37.70 -7.43 -65.01
C THR A 7 -36.87 -6.44 -64.17
N PRO A 8 -36.97 -5.12 -64.39
CA PRO A 8 -36.27 -4.14 -63.57
C PRO A 8 -37.00 -3.97 -62.23
N ILE A 9 -36.39 -4.47 -61.15
CA ILE A 9 -36.87 -4.24 -59.78
C ILE A 9 -36.57 -2.78 -59.41
N SER A 10 -37.63 -2.00 -59.25
CA SER A 10 -37.62 -0.58 -58.95
C SER A 10 -37.32 -0.36 -57.47
N PHE A 11 -36.16 0.22 -57.13
CA PHE A 11 -35.85 0.67 -55.78
C PHE A 11 -36.57 2.00 -55.49
N ARG A 12 -37.71 1.93 -54.79
CA ARG A 12 -38.41 3.10 -54.25
C ARG A 12 -37.74 3.54 -52.95
N SER A 13 -36.93 4.60 -53.00
CA SER A 13 -36.39 5.27 -51.82
C SER A 13 -37.53 5.92 -51.03
N LYS A 14 -37.84 5.38 -49.85
CA LYS A 14 -38.67 6.08 -48.87
C LYS A 14 -37.78 7.09 -48.13
N LEU A 15 -37.84 8.36 -48.53
CA LEU A 15 -37.42 9.46 -47.67
C LEU A 15 -38.34 9.54 -46.44
N PRO A 16 -37.80 9.81 -45.23
CA PRO A 16 -38.62 10.10 -44.07
C PRO A 16 -39.22 11.53 -44.15
N PRO A 17 -40.45 11.76 -43.66
CA PRO A 17 -41.07 13.08 -43.64
C PRO A 17 -40.42 14.00 -42.58
N PRO A 18 -40.54 15.34 -42.74
CA PRO A 18 -39.95 16.32 -41.83
C PRO A 18 -40.64 16.30 -40.46
N ILE A 19 -39.84 16.43 -39.40
CA ILE A 19 -40.30 16.58 -38.02
C ILE A 19 -40.83 18.01 -37.85
N THR A 20 -42.14 18.18 -37.90
CA THR A 20 -42.82 19.43 -37.62
C THR A 20 -42.82 19.67 -36.10
N SER A 21 -42.22 20.77 -35.66
CA SER A 21 -42.20 21.22 -34.26
C SER A 21 -43.60 21.61 -33.78
N ALA A 22 -44.23 20.76 -32.95
CA ALA A 22 -45.46 21.11 -32.25
C ALA A 22 -45.12 21.72 -30.87
N ALA A 23 -45.65 22.91 -30.65
CA ALA A 23 -45.48 23.72 -29.47
C ALA A 23 -46.08 23.08 -28.20
N THR A 24 -45.36 23.29 -27.09
CA THR A 24 -45.84 23.75 -25.78
C THR A 24 -47.30 23.47 -25.41
N THR A 25 -47.51 22.61 -24.40
CA THR A 25 -48.28 22.91 -23.16
C THR A 25 -48.11 21.73 -22.20
N PHE A 26 -47.26 21.89 -21.17
CA PHE A 26 -47.21 20.97 -20.03
C PHE A 26 -48.34 21.33 -19.06
N PRO A 27 -49.19 20.38 -18.62
CA PRO A 27 -50.13 20.65 -17.54
C PRO A 27 -49.35 20.85 -16.24
N LYS A 28 -49.51 22.02 -15.64
CA LYS A 28 -49.12 22.30 -14.25
C LYS A 28 -49.94 21.39 -13.31
N THR A 29 -49.26 20.91 -12.27
CA THR A 29 -49.75 20.24 -11.06
C THR A 29 -50.15 18.77 -11.19
N LEU A 30 -49.16 17.89 -11.04
CA LEU A 30 -49.34 16.60 -10.38
C LEU A 30 -48.45 16.59 -9.13
N SER A 31 -49.04 16.89 -7.99
CA SER A 31 -48.41 16.75 -6.68
C SER A 31 -48.30 15.27 -6.34
N PHE A 32 -47.15 14.68 -6.65
CA PHE A 32 -46.84 13.30 -6.27
C PHE A 32 -46.23 13.29 -4.87
N SER A 33 -47.08 13.27 -3.83
CA SER A 33 -46.62 13.03 -2.45
C SER A 33 -46.37 11.53 -2.26
N LEU A 34 -45.30 11.03 -2.86
CA LEU A 34 -44.86 9.66 -2.67
C LEU A 34 -43.75 9.64 -1.61
N THR A 35 -44.16 9.57 -0.35
CA THR A 35 -43.31 9.14 0.76
C THR A 35 -42.98 7.65 0.62
N ARG A 36 -42.26 7.28 -0.46
CA ARG A 36 -41.49 6.04 -0.47
C ARG A 36 -40.26 6.30 0.37
N ARG A 37 -40.31 5.83 1.62
CA ARG A 37 -39.11 5.59 2.42
C ARG A 37 -38.22 4.62 1.64
N PHE A 38 -37.27 5.15 0.90
CA PHE A 38 -36.16 4.34 0.40
C PHE A 38 -35.44 3.79 1.63
N PRO A 39 -35.25 2.45 1.74
CA PRO A 39 -34.39 1.92 2.76
C PRO A 39 -32.99 2.47 2.45
N VAL A 40 -32.49 3.37 3.30
CA VAL A 40 -31.10 3.76 3.29
C VAL A 40 -30.34 2.47 3.55
N LEU A 41 -29.76 1.89 2.50
CA LEU A 41 -28.79 0.82 2.63
C LEU A 41 -27.62 1.43 3.38
N ARG A 42 -27.68 1.34 4.70
CA ARG A 42 -26.63 1.73 5.62
C ARG A 42 -25.50 0.77 5.32
N ARG A 43 -24.68 1.13 4.32
CA ARG A 43 -23.43 0.45 4.04
C ARG A 43 -22.69 0.55 5.35
N ASN A 44 -22.63 -0.57 6.06
CA ASN A 44 -21.92 -0.67 7.31
C ASN A 44 -20.44 -0.62 6.93
N THR A 45 -19.96 0.55 6.54
CA THR A 45 -18.57 0.92 6.72
C THR A 45 -18.42 1.06 8.23
N GLY A 46 -18.38 -0.09 8.91
CA GLY A 46 -17.75 -0.18 10.20
C GLY A 46 -16.39 0.41 9.97
N ALA A 47 -16.22 1.66 10.40
CA ALA A 47 -14.94 2.31 10.39
C ALA A 47 -14.02 1.38 11.18
N ARG A 48 -13.23 0.58 10.45
CA ARG A 48 -12.09 -0.09 11.05
C ARG A 48 -11.30 1.05 11.66
N MET A 49 -11.22 1.09 12.99
CA MET A 49 -10.63 2.17 13.81
C MET A 49 -9.12 2.39 13.56
N SER A 50 -8.60 1.95 12.40
CA SER A 50 -7.21 2.03 11.96
C SER A 50 -7.07 2.22 10.44
N ALA A 51 -8.11 2.67 9.71
CA ALA A 51 -7.98 2.94 8.27
C ALA A 51 -7.48 4.38 8.04
N SER A 52 -6.16 4.59 8.13
CA SER A 52 -5.53 5.83 7.67
C SER A 52 -5.73 6.00 6.16
N ALA A 53 -5.84 7.22 5.65
CA ALA A 53 -5.92 7.47 4.22
C ALA A 53 -4.75 6.79 3.47
N ALA A 54 -3.55 6.84 4.06
CA ALA A 54 -2.36 6.16 3.53
C ALA A 54 -2.56 4.63 3.40
N SER A 55 -3.18 4.00 4.40
CA SER A 55 -3.47 2.55 4.36
C SER A 55 -4.43 2.18 3.22
N SER A 56 -5.40 3.03 2.89
CA SER A 56 -6.32 2.79 1.78
C SER A 56 -5.63 2.91 0.42
N TYR A 57 -4.74 3.89 0.26
CA TYR A 57 -3.91 4.01 -0.95
C TYR A 57 -2.95 2.83 -1.09
N ALA A 58 -2.31 2.40 0.00
CA ALA A 58 -1.40 1.25 0.00
C ALA A 58 -2.11 -0.05 -0.41
N VAL A 59 -3.31 -0.30 0.12
CA VAL A 59 -4.13 -1.47 -0.28
C VAL A 59 -4.51 -1.39 -1.75
N ALA A 60 -4.99 -0.23 -2.22
CA ALA A 60 -5.35 -0.06 -3.63
C ALA A 60 -4.15 -0.29 -4.57
N LEU A 61 -2.96 0.18 -4.18
CA LEU A 61 -1.74 -0.02 -4.94
C LEU A 61 -1.33 -1.51 -4.96
N ALA A 62 -1.43 -2.19 -3.82
CA ALA A 62 -1.11 -3.61 -3.72
C ALA A 62 -2.09 -4.49 -4.52
N ASP A 63 -3.39 -4.14 -4.52
CA ASP A 63 -4.42 -4.80 -5.32
C ASP A 63 -4.16 -4.63 -6.83
N LEU A 64 -3.75 -3.43 -7.26
CA LEU A 64 -3.37 -3.14 -8.65
C LEU A 64 -2.11 -3.90 -9.07
N ALA A 65 -1.10 -3.96 -8.19
CA ALA A 65 0.12 -4.72 -8.44
C ALA A 65 -0.18 -6.23 -8.56
N LYS A 66 -1.12 -6.73 -7.74
CA LYS A 66 -1.60 -8.12 -7.80
C LYS A 66 -2.35 -8.41 -9.10
N SER A 67 -3.27 -7.54 -9.54
CA SER A 67 -4.00 -7.74 -10.79
C SER A 67 -3.07 -7.78 -12.00
N ASN A 68 -1.99 -7.00 -11.95
CA ASN A 68 -0.99 -6.92 -13.00
C ASN A 68 0.12 -7.98 -12.88
N ASN A 69 0.10 -8.82 -11.84
CA ASN A 69 1.18 -9.77 -11.51
C ASN A 69 2.58 -9.13 -11.40
N THR A 70 2.64 -7.86 -11.01
CA THR A 70 3.89 -7.07 -10.90
C THR A 70 4.23 -6.75 -9.45
N LEU A 71 3.87 -7.65 -8.53
CA LEU A 71 3.94 -7.42 -7.08
C LEU A 71 5.39 -7.18 -6.61
N GLU A 72 6.34 -8.00 -7.06
CA GLU A 72 7.77 -7.84 -6.75
C GLU A 72 8.42 -6.63 -7.44
N ALA A 73 8.03 -6.34 -8.68
CA ALA A 73 8.53 -5.15 -9.39
C ALA A 73 8.03 -3.86 -8.72
N THR A 74 6.76 -3.86 -8.29
CA THR A 74 6.15 -2.74 -7.58
C THR A 74 6.80 -2.54 -6.21
N SER A 75 7.15 -3.60 -5.48
CA SER A 75 7.86 -3.44 -4.20
C SER A 75 9.25 -2.84 -4.38
N ALA A 76 9.99 -3.24 -5.41
CA ALA A 76 11.27 -2.62 -5.75
C ALA A 76 11.13 -1.13 -6.09
N ASP A 77 10.09 -0.75 -6.83
CA ASP A 77 9.82 0.65 -7.16
C ASP A 77 9.41 1.48 -5.94
N VAL A 78 8.59 0.92 -5.05
CA VAL A 78 8.22 1.56 -3.78
C VAL A 78 9.46 1.80 -2.92
N GLU A 79 10.42 0.87 -2.87
CA GLU A 79 11.70 1.07 -2.15
C GLU A 79 12.58 2.16 -2.78
N LYS A 80 12.55 2.32 -4.10
CA LYS A 80 13.25 3.43 -4.78
C LYS A 80 12.60 4.77 -4.43
N ILE A 81 11.28 4.83 -4.44
CA ILE A 81 10.50 6.01 -4.08
C ILE A 81 10.78 6.40 -2.64
N ASP A 82 10.76 5.45 -1.69
CA ASP A 82 11.08 5.72 -0.28
C ASP A 82 12.44 6.41 -0.10
N LYS A 83 13.45 5.97 -0.85
CA LYS A 83 14.80 6.57 -0.82
C LYS A 83 14.80 8.01 -1.34
N VAL A 84 14.07 8.30 -2.40
CA VAL A 84 14.01 9.66 -2.98
C VAL A 84 13.23 10.61 -2.08
N PHE A 85 12.11 10.15 -1.52
CA PHE A 85 11.29 10.98 -0.61
C PHE A 85 11.85 11.06 0.81
N SER A 86 12.88 10.27 1.13
CA SER A 86 13.67 10.44 2.35
C SER A 86 14.50 11.74 2.33
N ASP A 87 14.82 12.28 1.16
CA ASP A 87 15.54 13.55 1.04
C ASP A 87 14.63 14.75 1.37
N PRO A 88 14.93 15.53 2.43
CA PRO A 88 14.06 16.63 2.87
C PRO A 88 13.85 17.72 1.80
N SER A 89 14.84 17.93 0.94
CA SER A 89 14.78 18.89 -0.17
C SER A 89 13.72 18.49 -1.20
N VAL A 90 13.62 17.20 -1.51
CA VAL A 90 12.63 16.67 -2.45
C VAL A 90 11.23 16.75 -1.82
N PHE A 91 11.12 16.31 -0.56
CA PHE A 91 9.85 16.33 0.15
C PHE A 91 9.29 17.77 0.29
N SER A 92 10.14 18.73 0.67
CA SER A 92 9.73 20.14 0.80
C SER A 92 9.32 20.79 -0.53
N PHE A 93 9.93 20.40 -1.66
CA PHE A 93 9.50 20.82 -2.99
C PHE A 93 8.06 20.37 -3.29
N PHE A 94 7.73 19.10 -3.02
CA PHE A 94 6.38 18.60 -3.27
C PHE A 94 5.33 19.15 -2.29
N MET A 95 5.72 19.44 -1.05
CA MET A 95 4.83 20.07 -0.06
C MET A 95 4.51 21.54 -0.39
N ASN A 96 5.37 22.25 -1.13
CA ASN A 96 5.18 23.67 -1.38
C ASN A 96 3.95 23.95 -2.27
N PRO A 97 2.90 24.65 -1.78
CA PRO A 97 1.68 24.91 -2.55
C PRO A 97 1.85 26.02 -3.60
N THR A 98 2.92 26.81 -3.55
CA THR A 98 3.20 27.89 -4.52
C THR A 98 3.65 27.35 -5.88
N ILE A 99 4.08 26.09 -5.93
CA ILE A 99 4.53 25.43 -7.15
C ILE A 99 3.31 24.86 -7.88
N GLU A 100 3.19 25.22 -9.15
CA GLU A 100 2.14 24.75 -10.06
C GLU A 100 2.12 23.22 -10.19
N GLU A 101 0.92 22.63 -10.19
CA GLU A 101 0.70 21.18 -10.24
C GLU A 101 1.32 20.57 -11.52
N GLU A 102 1.26 21.28 -12.65
CA GLU A 102 1.88 20.84 -13.91
C GLU A 102 3.40 20.68 -13.80
N LYS A 103 4.09 21.57 -13.07
CA LYS A 103 5.53 21.48 -12.86
C LYS A 103 5.85 20.27 -11.99
N LYS A 104 5.06 20.02 -10.95
CA LYS A 104 5.23 18.83 -10.09
C LYS A 104 5.04 17.54 -10.88
N ARG A 105 4.05 17.49 -11.77
CA ARG A 105 3.79 16.32 -12.63
C ARG A 105 4.97 16.04 -13.56
N LYS A 106 5.48 17.06 -14.25
CA LYS A 106 6.66 16.92 -15.13
C LYS A 106 7.87 16.39 -14.38
N MET A 107 8.14 16.89 -13.18
CA MET A 107 9.25 16.40 -12.34
C MET A 107 9.07 14.94 -11.93
N ILE A 108 7.84 14.48 -11.66
CA ILE A 108 7.56 13.07 -11.39
C ILE A 108 7.73 12.21 -12.64
N ASP A 109 7.27 12.68 -13.80
CA ASP A 109 7.42 11.95 -15.05
C ASP A 109 8.93 11.79 -15.39
N GLU A 110 9.73 12.85 -15.24
CA GLU A 110 11.19 12.81 -15.38
C GLU A 110 11.85 11.86 -14.35
N LEU A 111 11.39 11.90 -13.10
CA LEU A 111 11.88 10.99 -12.05
C LEU A 111 11.55 9.53 -12.39
N ALA A 112 10.32 9.27 -12.85
CA ALA A 112 9.86 7.95 -13.22
C ALA A 112 10.65 7.36 -14.38
N GLU A 113 10.98 8.18 -15.38
CA GLU A 113 11.87 7.81 -16.49
C GLU A 113 13.30 7.52 -15.98
N SER A 114 13.86 8.40 -15.15
CA SER A 114 15.23 8.24 -14.64
C SER A 114 15.42 6.96 -13.80
N MET A 115 14.38 6.57 -13.04
CA MET A 115 14.41 5.41 -12.15
C MET A 115 13.85 4.13 -12.78
N ASN A 116 13.40 4.22 -14.03
CA ASN A 116 12.71 3.16 -14.77
C ASN A 116 11.56 2.55 -13.94
N LEU A 117 10.64 3.40 -13.46
CA LEU A 117 9.48 2.95 -12.69
C LEU A 117 8.43 2.32 -13.60
N LEU A 118 7.60 1.45 -13.04
CA LEU A 118 6.46 0.87 -13.76
C LEU A 118 5.40 1.95 -14.10
N PRO A 119 4.66 1.79 -15.20
CA PRO A 119 3.71 2.81 -15.67
C PRO A 119 2.56 3.05 -14.67
N HIS A 120 2.12 2.01 -13.96
CA HIS A 120 1.11 2.18 -12.91
C HIS A 120 1.64 2.93 -11.68
N MET A 121 2.95 2.87 -11.41
CA MET A 121 3.57 3.63 -10.32
C MET A 121 3.65 5.12 -10.64
N ALA A 122 4.05 5.47 -11.87
CA ALA A 122 4.04 6.87 -12.33
C ALA A 122 2.62 7.45 -12.27
N ASN A 123 1.62 6.71 -12.76
CA ASN A 123 0.22 7.11 -12.68
C ASN A 123 -0.26 7.29 -11.23
N PHE A 124 0.14 6.40 -10.33
CA PHE A 124 -0.20 6.51 -8.91
C PHE A 124 0.37 7.78 -8.27
N LEU A 125 1.64 8.11 -8.55
CA LEU A 125 2.26 9.36 -8.07
C LEU A 125 1.55 10.60 -8.61
N ASN A 126 1.16 10.57 -9.90
CA ASN A 126 0.40 11.65 -10.52
C ASN A 126 -0.98 11.83 -9.85
N ILE A 127 -1.69 10.75 -9.50
CA ILE A 127 -2.94 10.82 -8.74
C ILE A 127 -2.74 11.41 -7.34
N LEU A 128 -1.62 11.11 -6.67
CA LEU A 128 -1.30 11.70 -5.36
C LEU A 128 -1.05 13.21 -5.45
N ILE A 129 -0.45 13.68 -6.55
CA ILE A 129 -0.29 15.12 -6.83
C ILE A 129 -1.64 15.77 -7.09
N ASP A 130 -2.46 15.20 -7.98
CA ASP A 130 -3.77 15.74 -8.34
C ASP A 130 -4.71 15.82 -7.12
N SER A 131 -4.61 14.84 -6.23
CA SER A 131 -5.39 14.82 -4.98
C SER A 131 -4.79 15.68 -3.86
N ARG A 132 -3.64 16.34 -4.11
CA ARG A 132 -2.87 17.13 -3.14
C ARG A 132 -2.52 16.36 -1.86
N ARG A 133 -2.29 15.04 -1.99
CA ARG A 133 -2.01 14.11 -0.89
C ARG A 133 -0.61 13.50 -0.97
N ILE A 134 0.32 14.22 -1.60
CA ILE A 134 1.72 13.78 -1.76
C ILE A 134 2.47 13.77 -0.41
N ASP A 135 1.98 14.51 0.59
CA ASP A 135 2.46 14.49 1.97
C ASP A 135 2.39 13.09 2.60
N LEU A 136 1.40 12.29 2.19
CA LEU A 136 1.18 10.93 2.70
C LEU A 136 2.12 9.90 2.10
N ILE A 137 2.98 10.25 1.13
CA ILE A 137 3.78 9.27 0.38
C ILE A 137 4.65 8.39 1.29
N ASN A 138 5.28 8.97 2.31
CA ASN A 138 6.13 8.24 3.26
C ASN A 138 5.32 7.24 4.10
N ASP A 139 4.08 7.59 4.44
CA ASP A 139 3.19 6.71 5.18
C ASP A 139 2.62 5.62 4.26
N VAL A 140 2.29 5.96 3.02
CA VAL A 140 1.83 5.01 2.00
C VAL A 140 2.90 3.95 1.73
N THR A 141 4.17 4.33 1.60
CA THR A 141 5.27 3.38 1.39
C THR A 141 5.40 2.39 2.56
N LYS A 142 5.35 2.89 3.80
CA LYS A 142 5.40 2.03 5.01
C LYS A 142 4.21 1.08 5.10
N GLU A 143 3.00 1.58 4.82
CA GLU A 143 1.80 0.77 4.81
C GLU A 143 1.79 -0.24 3.65
N PHE A 144 2.36 0.12 2.50
CA PHE A 144 2.53 -0.81 1.37
C PHE A 144 3.45 -1.97 1.75
N GLU A 145 4.59 -1.72 2.42
CA GLU A 145 5.48 -2.80 2.90
C GLU A 145 4.73 -3.76 3.83
N ARG A 146 3.86 -3.23 4.71
CA ARG A 146 3.02 -4.05 5.60
C ARG A 146 2.02 -4.91 4.82
N VAL A 147 1.32 -4.32 3.85
CA VAL A 147 0.35 -5.03 3.01
C VAL A 147 1.05 -6.10 2.17
N TYR A 148 2.19 -5.77 1.56
CA TYR A 148 3.04 -6.69 0.79
C TYR A 148 3.43 -7.93 1.61
N ASN A 149 3.93 -7.70 2.83
CA ASN A 149 4.32 -8.76 3.76
C ASN A 149 3.13 -9.66 4.13
N GLY A 150 1.95 -9.06 4.36
CA GLY A 150 0.72 -9.81 4.62
C GLY A 150 0.25 -10.65 3.43
N MET A 151 0.38 -10.14 2.20
CA MET A 151 -0.05 -10.85 0.98
C MET A 151 0.90 -11.99 0.58
N THR A 152 2.19 -11.83 0.85
CA THR A 152 3.22 -12.82 0.52
C THR A 152 3.46 -13.85 1.63
N GLU A 153 2.78 -13.68 2.78
CA GLU A 153 3.06 -14.42 4.02
C GLU A 153 4.54 -14.34 4.41
N THR A 154 5.16 -13.18 4.11
CA THR A 154 6.54 -12.87 4.47
C THR A 154 6.57 -12.15 5.79
N GLU A 155 7.36 -12.62 6.73
CA GLU A 155 7.52 -11.97 8.02
C GLU A 155 8.78 -11.14 8.07
N LEU A 156 8.65 -9.90 8.56
CA LEU A 156 9.78 -9.02 8.79
C LEU A 156 10.40 -9.30 10.17
N ALA A 157 11.68 -9.67 10.18
CA ALA A 157 12.47 -9.83 11.38
C ALA A 157 13.58 -8.76 11.44
N VAL A 158 13.60 -7.96 12.50
CA VAL A 158 14.65 -6.98 12.76
C VAL A 158 15.64 -7.60 13.73
N VAL A 159 16.86 -7.85 13.26
CA VAL A 159 17.95 -8.43 14.07
C VAL A 159 18.89 -7.30 14.48
N SER A 160 19.00 -7.06 15.78
CA SER A 160 19.93 -6.06 16.33
C SER A 160 21.14 -6.77 16.94
N SER A 161 22.35 -6.39 16.54
CA SER A 161 23.59 -7.03 16.99
C SER A 161 24.70 -6.01 17.19
N VAL A 162 25.68 -6.32 18.05
CA VAL A 162 26.85 -5.46 18.28
C VAL A 162 27.76 -5.41 17.05
N VAL A 163 27.89 -6.55 16.39
CA VAL A 163 28.76 -6.76 15.24
C VAL A 163 27.90 -7.13 14.03
N LYS A 164 28.39 -6.82 12.83
CA LYS A 164 27.75 -7.28 11.59
C LYS A 164 27.77 -8.82 11.55
N LEU A 165 26.59 -9.41 11.53
CA LEU A 165 26.43 -10.87 11.45
C LEU A 165 26.80 -11.40 10.06
N GLU A 166 27.40 -12.58 10.03
CA GLU A 166 27.66 -13.33 8.80
C GLU A 166 26.35 -13.89 8.21
N SER A 167 26.32 -14.07 6.89
CA SER A 167 25.16 -14.61 6.16
C SER A 167 24.72 -15.99 6.66
N GLN A 168 25.66 -16.82 7.15
CA GLN A 168 25.36 -18.13 7.74
C GLN A 168 24.49 -18.00 8.99
N HIS A 169 24.83 -17.07 9.89
CA HIS A 169 24.06 -16.82 11.12
C HIS A 169 22.70 -16.21 10.80
N LEU A 170 22.63 -15.29 9.83
CA LEU A 170 21.35 -14.73 9.39
C LEU A 170 20.42 -15.81 8.81
N ALA A 171 20.95 -16.76 8.04
CA ALA A 171 20.17 -17.87 7.51
C ALA A 171 19.66 -18.81 8.61
N GLN A 172 20.45 -19.04 9.66
CA GLN A 172 20.00 -19.82 10.83
C GLN A 172 18.89 -19.08 11.60
N ILE A 173 19.04 -17.77 11.81
CA ILE A 173 18.01 -16.94 12.46
C ILE A 173 16.73 -16.95 11.63
N ALA A 174 16.83 -16.80 10.30
CA ALA A 174 15.67 -16.87 9.39
C ALA A 174 14.91 -18.18 9.55
N LYS A 175 15.61 -19.32 9.54
CA LYS A 175 15.01 -20.65 9.72
C LYS A 175 14.33 -20.80 11.08
N THR A 176 14.94 -20.28 12.14
CA THR A 176 14.36 -20.34 13.49
C THR A 176 13.10 -19.48 13.57
N VAL A 177 13.14 -18.24 13.07
CA VAL A 177 11.96 -17.36 13.02
C VAL A 177 10.86 -18.00 12.20
N GLN A 178 11.18 -18.55 11.03
CA GLN A 178 10.23 -19.25 10.16
C GLN A 178 9.54 -20.42 10.86
N LYS A 179 10.28 -21.21 11.64
CA LYS A 179 9.71 -22.31 12.45
C LYS A 179 8.80 -21.80 13.56
N LEU A 180 9.16 -20.69 14.21
CA LEU A 180 8.39 -20.12 15.31
C LEU A 180 7.10 -19.45 14.87
N THR A 181 7.09 -18.90 13.65
CA THR A 181 5.96 -18.10 13.17
C THR A 181 5.10 -18.83 12.14
N GLY A 182 5.64 -19.87 11.50
CA GLY A 182 4.96 -20.58 10.42
C GLY A 182 4.88 -19.79 9.11
N ALA A 183 5.62 -18.68 9.00
CA ALA A 183 5.64 -17.85 7.80
C ALA A 183 6.26 -18.59 6.60
N LYS A 184 5.80 -18.25 5.40
CA LYS A 184 6.34 -18.85 4.17
C LYS A 184 7.74 -18.33 3.87
N ASN A 185 7.98 -17.06 4.15
CA ASN A 185 9.27 -16.41 3.94
C ASN A 185 9.60 -15.46 5.10
N VAL A 186 10.88 -15.19 5.33
CA VAL A 186 11.34 -14.28 6.38
C VAL A 186 12.32 -13.27 5.80
N ARG A 187 11.98 -11.98 5.85
CA ARG A 187 12.86 -10.88 5.45
C ARG A 187 13.59 -10.37 6.69
N ILE A 188 14.92 -10.43 6.68
CA ILE A 188 15.73 -9.93 7.79
C ILE A 188 16.23 -8.51 7.50
N LYS A 189 15.95 -7.57 8.41
CA LYS A 189 16.62 -6.26 8.47
C LYS A 189 17.65 -6.31 9.60
N THR A 190 18.92 -6.08 9.30
CA THR A 190 20.00 -6.04 10.29
C THR A 190 20.23 -4.61 10.77
N VAL A 191 20.36 -4.45 12.08
CA VAL A 191 20.67 -3.18 12.74
C VAL A 191 21.87 -3.39 13.66
N THR A 192 22.87 -2.54 13.56
CA THR A 192 24.01 -2.60 14.49
C THR A 192 23.73 -1.69 15.68
N ASP A 193 23.60 -2.26 16.88
CA ASP A 193 23.38 -1.52 18.12
C ASP A 193 24.58 -1.69 19.06
N PRO A 194 25.44 -0.66 19.23
CA PRO A 194 26.60 -0.72 20.11
C PRO A 194 26.23 -0.69 21.60
N SER A 195 24.96 -0.45 21.95
CA SER A 195 24.48 -0.47 23.34
C SER A 195 24.42 -1.89 23.90
N LEU A 196 24.41 -2.90 23.03
CA LEU A 196 24.49 -4.31 23.41
C LEU A 196 25.97 -4.64 23.73
N VAL A 197 26.21 -5.33 24.85
CA VAL A 197 27.58 -5.75 25.24
C VAL A 197 28.05 -6.93 24.39
N ALA A 198 27.15 -7.92 24.22
CA ALA A 198 27.36 -9.10 23.38
C ALA A 198 26.01 -9.80 23.11
N GLY A 199 25.95 -10.58 22.03
CA GLY A 199 24.75 -11.29 21.58
C GLY A 199 23.93 -10.52 20.55
N PHE A 200 22.67 -10.91 20.39
CA PHE A 200 21.74 -10.29 19.43
C PHE A 200 20.30 -10.33 19.96
N THR A 201 19.47 -9.44 19.44
CA THR A 201 18.02 -9.42 19.67
C THR A 201 17.28 -9.54 18.35
N VAL A 202 16.18 -10.28 18.33
CA VAL A 202 15.33 -10.47 17.15
C VAL A 202 13.93 -9.98 17.47
N ARG A 203 13.47 -8.96 16.75
CA ARG A 203 12.10 -8.46 16.83
C ARG A 203 11.32 -8.90 15.61
N TYR A 204 10.16 -9.52 15.80
CA TYR A 204 9.32 -10.03 14.72
C TYR A 204 7.83 -9.88 15.03
N GLY A 205 6.98 -10.15 14.04
CA GLY A 205 5.53 -9.98 14.07
C GLY A 205 5.04 -8.65 13.48
N ASN A 206 3.76 -8.62 13.09
CA ASN A 206 3.13 -7.50 12.37
C ASN A 206 3.20 -6.14 13.08
N SER A 207 3.36 -6.14 14.40
CA SER A 207 3.53 -4.93 15.23
C SER A 207 4.88 -4.89 15.98
N GLY A 208 5.81 -5.79 15.65
CA GLY A 208 7.10 -5.91 16.35
C GLY A 208 6.97 -6.22 17.85
N SER A 209 5.88 -6.89 18.23
CA SER A 209 5.53 -7.22 19.61
C SER A 209 6.28 -8.43 20.16
N LYS A 210 6.74 -9.32 19.29
CA LYS A 210 7.51 -10.49 19.70
C LYS A 210 8.99 -10.13 19.65
N LEU A 211 9.68 -10.35 20.76
CA LEU A 211 11.08 -10.04 20.93
C LEU A 211 11.77 -11.25 21.53
N ILE A 212 12.77 -11.76 20.83
CA ILE A 212 13.72 -12.75 21.33
C ILE A 212 14.99 -12.00 21.67
N ASP A 213 15.31 -11.93 22.96
CA ASP A 213 16.55 -11.32 23.44
C ASP A 213 17.51 -12.44 23.86
N MET A 214 18.63 -12.52 23.17
CA MET A 214 19.76 -13.41 23.47
C MET A 214 21.03 -12.58 23.77
N SER A 215 20.86 -11.38 24.32
CA SER A 215 21.97 -10.53 24.74
C SER A 215 22.50 -10.91 26.11
N VAL A 216 23.80 -10.69 26.32
CA VAL A 216 24.45 -10.88 27.63
C VAL A 216 23.87 -9.92 28.67
N LYS A 217 23.40 -8.75 28.26
CA LYS A 217 22.73 -7.79 29.14
C LYS A 217 21.54 -8.44 29.87
N LYS A 218 20.66 -9.12 29.12
CA LYS A 218 19.52 -9.82 29.70
C LYS A 218 19.94 -10.94 30.64
N GLN A 219 20.98 -11.71 30.29
CA GLN A 219 21.49 -12.76 31.17
C GLN A 219 22.00 -12.21 32.51
N LEU A 220 22.70 -11.07 32.48
CA LEU A 220 23.15 -10.40 33.71
C LEU A 220 21.99 -9.84 34.54
N GLU A 221 20.96 -9.29 33.90
CA GLU A 221 19.74 -8.83 34.58
C GLU A 221 19.00 -10.00 35.25
N GLU A 222 18.90 -11.15 34.59
CA GLU A 222 18.30 -12.36 35.16
C GLU A 222 19.09 -12.89 36.36
N ILE A 223 20.43 -12.84 36.32
CA ILE A 223 21.27 -13.22 37.46
C ILE A 223 21.10 -12.24 38.62
N ALA A 224 21.12 -10.93 38.34
CA ALA A 224 20.93 -9.90 39.37
C ALA A 224 19.57 -10.06 40.08
N ALA A 225 18.50 -10.31 39.31
CA ALA A 225 17.16 -10.54 39.86
C ALA A 225 17.07 -11.80 40.75
N GLN A 226 17.83 -12.85 40.44
CA GLN A 226 17.90 -14.06 41.28
C GLN A 226 18.60 -13.81 42.61
N LEU A 227 19.62 -12.95 42.63
CA LEU A 227 20.35 -12.60 43.83
C LEU A 227 19.53 -11.69 44.75
N ASP A 228 18.82 -10.70 44.19
CA ASP A 228 17.93 -9.82 44.97
C ASP A 228 16.81 -10.59 45.70
N LEU A 229 16.30 -11.68 45.11
CA LEU A 229 15.28 -12.52 45.73
C LEU A 229 15.79 -13.38 46.89
N SER A 230 17.12 -13.58 46.99
CA SER A 230 17.73 -14.40 48.05
C SER A 230 17.92 -13.66 49.38
N ASP A 231 17.71 -12.33 49.41
CA ASP A 231 17.84 -11.48 50.61
C ASP A 231 16.53 -11.32 51.41
N ILE A 232 15.49 -12.12 51.14
CA ILE A 232 14.28 -12.15 51.98
C ILE A 232 14.56 -13.05 53.19
N PRO A 233 14.61 -12.53 54.44
CA PRO A 233 14.79 -13.37 55.61
C PRO A 233 13.59 -14.31 55.75
N VAL A 234 13.84 -15.62 55.59
CA VAL A 234 12.90 -16.66 56.00
C VAL A 234 12.81 -16.57 57.52
N ASN A 235 11.76 -15.90 58.01
CA ASN A 235 11.46 -15.81 59.42
C ASN A 235 10.99 -17.20 59.88
N VAL A 236 11.90 -17.92 60.56
CA VAL A 236 11.65 -19.16 61.30
C VAL A 236 10.83 -18.85 62.55
#